data_AF-A0A3D4I1U0-F1
#
_entry.id   AF-A0A3D4I1U0-F1
#
_cell.length_a   1.000
_cell.length_b   1.000
_cell.length_c   1.000
_cell.angle_alpha   90.00
_cell.angle_beta   90.00
_cell.angle_gamma   90.00
#
_symmetry.space_group_name_H-M   'P 1'
#
loop_
_entity.id
_entity.type
_entity.pdbx_description
1 polymer ?
#
loop_
_entity_poly.entity_id
_entity_poly.type
_entity_poly.pdbx_seq_one_letter_code
_entity_poly.pdbx_strand_id
1 'polypeptide(L)'
;MWSRSIIKSNAKEALGGKYFYALAACAIVAVINYIPQFLPLNVNIDYTGIETQSALYYEKILEQVFLSLPLFLITTLYGIFIGYPLAIGSARFFVRNRFGAADIRNVFSGFKNGWADGVGTMFVTRLFIVLWTFLLIIPGIVKSLEYCMVPYILSDNPHLPGGRAREISRAMTEGEKGSIFVFMLSFAGWFILAALTGAIVVSAGGKTVGSILIYAGCLFVAPYFEASFAELYIFLRDRAIRNNMASPYELGLAADSQNFSGGAV
;
A
#
# COMPACT_ATOMS: atom_id res chain seq x y z
N MET A 1 -6.67 5.18 -24.47
CA MET A 1 -6.66 5.79 -23.13
C MET A 1 -7.89 5.30 -22.37
N TRP A 2 -7.78 5.06 -21.07
CA TRP A 2 -8.90 4.64 -20.23
C TRP A 2 -9.67 5.86 -19.71
N SER A 3 -10.97 5.69 -19.47
CA SER A 3 -11.79 6.74 -18.88
C SER A 3 -11.89 6.57 -17.37
N ARG A 4 -11.57 7.65 -16.63
CA ARG A 4 -11.72 7.70 -15.16
C ARG A 4 -13.15 7.41 -14.72
N SER A 5 -14.16 7.86 -15.47
CA SER A 5 -15.57 7.62 -15.14
C SER A 5 -15.93 6.15 -15.25
N ILE A 6 -15.41 5.45 -16.26
CA ILE A 6 -15.64 4.01 -16.46
C ILE A 6 -14.99 3.21 -15.33
N ILE A 7 -13.72 3.46 -15.02
CA ILE A 7 -13.02 2.79 -13.91
C ILE A 7 -13.77 3.00 -12.58
N LYS A 8 -14.18 4.23 -12.31
CA LYS A 8 -14.95 4.58 -11.11
C LYS A 8 -16.34 3.95 -11.06
N SER A 9 -17.00 3.79 -12.21
CA SER A 9 -18.30 3.11 -12.33
C SER A 9 -18.15 1.61 -12.07
N ASN A 10 -17.17 0.97 -12.72
CA ASN A 10 -16.87 -0.44 -12.52
C ASN A 10 -16.49 -0.75 -11.06
N ALA A 11 -15.73 0.12 -10.41
CA ALA A 11 -15.39 -0.03 -9.00
C ALA A 11 -16.63 0.05 -8.10
N LYS A 12 -17.58 0.93 -8.44
CA LYS A 12 -18.86 1.02 -7.72
C LYS A 12 -19.71 -0.23 -7.93
N GLU A 13 -19.73 -0.77 -9.14
CA GLU A 13 -20.39 -2.03 -9.47
C GLU A 13 -19.76 -3.21 -8.72
N ALA A 14 -18.42 -3.31 -8.70
CA ALA A 14 -17.67 -4.34 -7.98
C ALA A 14 -17.95 -4.33 -6.46
N LEU A 15 -18.26 -3.16 -5.91
CA LEU A 15 -18.65 -2.99 -4.51
C LEU A 15 -20.16 -3.11 -4.27
N GLY A 16 -20.97 -3.20 -5.33
CA GLY A 16 -22.42 -3.33 -5.26
C GLY A 16 -22.85 -4.54 -4.42
N GLY A 17 -23.59 -4.28 -3.32
CA GLY A 17 -24.04 -5.32 -2.39
C GLY A 17 -22.97 -5.91 -1.46
N LYS A 18 -21.68 -5.57 -1.65
CA LYS A 18 -20.55 -6.08 -0.85
C LYS A 18 -19.71 -4.97 -0.20
N TYR A 19 -20.17 -3.71 -0.24
CA TYR A 19 -19.41 -2.57 0.28
C TYR A 19 -18.94 -2.76 1.72
N PHE A 20 -19.83 -3.18 2.64
CA PHE A 20 -19.46 -3.41 4.04
C PHE A 20 -18.47 -4.56 4.23
N TYR A 21 -18.47 -5.53 3.32
CA TYR A 21 -17.48 -6.61 3.32
C TYR A 21 -16.09 -6.09 2.93
N ALA A 22 -16.03 -5.23 1.90
CA ALA A 22 -14.80 -4.53 1.53
C ALA A 22 -14.34 -3.53 2.60
N LEU A 23 -15.28 -2.87 3.27
CA LEU A 23 -15.00 -2.01 4.43
C LEU A 23 -14.38 -2.81 5.58
N ALA A 24 -14.92 -3.99 5.88
CA ALA A 24 -14.35 -4.88 6.89
C ALA A 24 -12.93 -5.34 6.52
N ALA A 25 -12.69 -5.66 5.24
CA ALA A 25 -11.34 -5.98 4.75
C ALA A 25 -10.36 -4.81 4.96
N CYS A 26 -10.75 -3.58 4.56
CA CYS A 26 -9.94 -2.38 4.82
C CYS A 26 -9.75 -2.12 6.31
N ALA A 27 -10.77 -2.36 7.15
CA ALA A 27 -10.70 -2.14 8.59
C ALA A 27 -9.71 -3.10 9.24
N ILE A 28 -9.72 -4.39 8.85
CA ILE A 28 -8.73 -5.37 9.31
C ILE A 28 -7.32 -4.93 8.94
N VAL A 29 -7.11 -4.49 7.69
CA VAL A 29 -5.81 -4.00 7.23
C VAL A 29 -5.37 -2.78 8.04
N ALA A 30 -6.27 -1.83 8.26
CA ALA A 30 -6.00 -0.60 9.01
C ALA A 30 -5.64 -0.90 10.47
N VAL A 31 -6.40 -1.78 11.15
CA VAL A 31 -6.14 -2.18 12.54
C VAL A 31 -4.76 -2.83 12.66
N ILE A 32 -4.44 -3.79 11.80
CA ILE A 32 -3.13 -4.49 11.83
C ILE A 32 -1.98 -3.51 11.63
N ASN A 33 -2.10 -2.59 10.67
CA ASN A 33 -1.08 -1.57 10.43
C ASN A 33 -0.97 -0.55 11.58
N TYR A 34 -2.02 -0.39 12.39
CA TYR A 34 -2.04 0.54 13.51
C TYR A 34 -1.47 -0.05 14.81
N ILE A 35 -1.36 -1.37 14.94
CA ILE A 35 -0.83 -2.05 16.15
C ILE A 35 0.48 -1.44 16.69
N PRO A 36 1.50 -1.13 15.85
CA PRO A 36 2.76 -0.56 16.34
C PRO A 36 2.61 0.78 17.08
N GLN A 37 1.53 1.52 16.85
CA GLN A 37 1.28 2.82 17.51
C GLN A 37 0.93 2.66 19.00
N PHE A 38 0.56 1.45 19.44
CA PHE A 38 0.35 1.16 20.86
C PHE A 38 1.67 0.86 21.60
N LEU A 39 2.79 0.70 20.88
CA LEU A 39 4.10 0.61 21.50
C LEU A 39 4.56 2.02 21.94
N PRO A 40 5.19 2.17 23.12
CA PRO A 40 5.68 3.46 23.61
C PRO A 40 6.94 3.90 22.85
N LEU A 41 6.81 4.19 21.55
CA LEU A 41 7.91 4.63 20.68
C LEU A 41 8.56 5.95 21.13
N ASN A 42 7.79 6.77 21.84
CA ASN A 42 8.26 8.01 22.45
C ASN A 42 8.54 7.76 23.92
N VAL A 43 9.79 7.46 24.26
CA VAL A 43 10.25 7.54 25.64
C VAL A 43 10.31 9.02 26.00
N ASN A 44 9.22 9.53 26.56
CA ASN A 44 9.18 10.89 27.09
C ASN A 44 9.85 10.88 28.45
N ILE A 45 11.14 11.18 28.48
CA ILE A 45 11.82 11.41 29.75
C ILE A 45 11.44 12.80 30.24
N ASP A 46 11.07 12.89 31.51
CA ASP A 46 10.77 14.15 32.14
C ASP A 46 12.06 14.97 32.32
N TYR A 47 12.15 16.11 31.65
CA TYR A 47 13.26 17.06 31.75
C TYR A 47 12.95 18.22 32.71
N THR A 48 11.77 18.24 33.35
CA THR A 48 11.38 19.33 34.24
C THR A 48 12.36 19.46 35.42
N GLY A 49 12.78 20.70 35.69
CA GLY A 49 13.74 20.99 36.76
C GLY A 49 15.20 20.64 36.47
N ILE A 50 15.53 20.20 35.25
CA ILE A 50 16.91 19.83 34.87
C ILE A 50 17.53 20.95 34.03
N GLU A 51 18.67 21.47 34.49
CA GLU A 51 19.44 22.46 33.74
C GLU A 51 19.95 21.85 32.44
N THR A 52 19.75 22.55 31.32
CA THR A 52 20.03 22.07 29.95
C THR A 52 21.52 21.85 29.65
N GLN A 53 22.42 22.28 30.53
CA GLN A 53 23.87 22.07 30.42
C GLN A 53 24.41 21.15 31.53
N SER A 54 23.53 20.54 32.33
CA SER A 54 23.95 19.59 33.37
C SER A 54 24.31 18.23 32.77
N ALA A 55 25.25 17.52 33.41
CA ALA A 55 25.56 16.13 33.04
C ALA A 55 24.31 15.23 33.04
N LEU A 56 23.42 15.45 34.01
CA LEU A 56 22.13 14.75 34.14
C LEU A 56 21.22 14.93 32.91
N TYR A 57 21.24 16.12 32.27
CA TYR A 57 20.49 16.37 31.04
C TYR A 57 20.99 15.49 29.89
N TYR A 58 22.31 15.40 29.72
CA TYR A 58 22.92 14.58 28.67
C TYR A 58 22.72 13.08 28.92
N GLU A 59 22.81 12.62 30.17
CA GLU A 59 22.51 11.22 30.53
C GLU A 59 21.08 10.82 30.14
N LYS A 60 20.10 11.69 30.41
CA LYS A 60 18.70 11.47 30.01
C LYS A 60 18.53 11.43 28.50
N ILE A 61 19.19 12.32 27.75
CA ILE A 61 19.15 12.26 26.28
C ILE A 61 19.71 10.92 25.79
N LEU A 62 20.85 10.47 26.33
CA LEU A 62 21.46 9.21 25.94
C LEU A 62 20.56 8.02 26.26
N GLU A 63 19.91 7.99 27.42
CA GLU A 63 18.91 6.98 27.80
C GLU A 63 17.72 6.97 26.82
N GLN A 64 17.17 8.14 26.49
CA GLN A 64 16.07 8.26 25.54
C GLN A 64 16.45 7.75 24.15
N VAL A 65 17.66 8.10 23.65
CA VAL A 65 18.16 7.62 22.36
C VAL A 65 18.39 6.11 22.40
N PHE A 66 19.01 5.60 23.46
CA PHE A 66 19.29 4.18 23.62
C PHE A 66 18.02 3.32 23.64
N LEU A 67 16.95 3.80 24.28
CA LEU A 67 15.66 3.11 24.30
C LEU A 67 14.88 3.29 22.99
N SER A 68 14.88 4.47 22.38
CA SER A 68 14.06 4.74 21.18
C SER A 68 14.57 4.04 19.91
N LEU A 69 15.88 3.85 19.76
CA LEU A 69 16.48 3.22 18.57
C LEU A 69 15.99 1.78 18.33
N PRO A 70 16.03 0.85 19.31
CA PRO A 70 15.49 -0.49 19.14
C PRO A 70 13.99 -0.50 18.82
N LEU A 71 13.19 0.36 19.47
CA LEU A 71 11.75 0.45 19.21
C LEU A 71 11.45 0.96 17.79
N PHE A 72 12.21 1.96 17.32
CA PHE A 72 12.14 2.43 15.94
C PHE A 72 12.48 1.32 14.94
N LEU A 73 13.52 0.53 15.22
CA LEU A 73 13.88 -0.62 14.39
C LEU A 73 12.77 -1.67 14.37
N ILE A 74 12.22 -2.06 15.53
CA ILE A 74 11.15 -3.06 15.64
C ILE A 74 9.92 -2.64 14.83
N THR A 75 9.52 -1.37 14.93
CA THR A 75 8.34 -0.86 14.20
C THR A 75 8.58 -0.70 12.71
N THR A 76 9.81 -0.37 12.31
CA THR A 76 10.22 -0.38 10.89
C THR A 76 10.19 -1.80 10.34
N LEU A 77 10.75 -2.78 11.06
CA LEU A 77 10.73 -4.19 10.66
C LEU A 77 9.29 -4.72 10.60
N TYR A 78 8.43 -4.35 11.54
CA TYR A 78 7.01 -4.68 11.48
C TYR A 78 6.35 -4.14 10.21
N GLY A 79 6.58 -2.87 9.86
CA GLY A 79 6.06 -2.27 8.64
C GLY A 79 6.51 -3.01 7.36
N ILE A 80 7.77 -3.47 7.33
CA ILE A 80 8.33 -4.22 6.20
C ILE A 80 7.72 -5.63 6.13
N PHE A 81 7.77 -6.39 7.23
CA PHE A 81 7.42 -7.81 7.25
C PHE A 81 5.92 -8.08 7.36
N ILE A 82 5.13 -7.13 7.86
CA ILE A 82 3.67 -7.23 8.00
C ILE A 82 2.95 -6.30 7.02
N GLY A 83 3.39 -5.05 6.93
CA GLY A 83 2.72 -4.05 6.08
C GLY A 83 2.80 -4.35 4.58
N TYR A 84 3.96 -4.76 4.06
CA TYR A 84 4.10 -5.05 2.63
C TYR A 84 3.31 -6.28 2.16
N PRO A 85 3.35 -7.44 2.85
CA PRO A 85 2.50 -8.58 2.51
C PRO A 85 1.01 -8.25 2.58
N LEU A 86 0.62 -7.43 3.55
CA LEU A 86 -0.77 -7.00 3.71
C LEU A 86 -1.22 -6.09 2.56
N ALA A 87 -0.33 -5.24 2.03
CA ALA A 87 -0.60 -4.47 0.82
C ALA A 87 -0.79 -5.37 -0.42
N ILE A 88 0.05 -6.38 -0.61
CA ILE A 88 -0.08 -7.37 -1.69
C ILE A 88 -1.39 -8.16 -1.54
N GLY A 89 -1.72 -8.60 -0.33
CA GLY A 89 -2.95 -9.34 -0.08
C GLY A 89 -4.22 -8.50 -0.22
N SER A 90 -4.18 -7.23 0.19
CA SER A 90 -5.25 -6.25 -0.07
C SER A 90 -5.49 -6.10 -1.58
N ALA A 91 -4.43 -5.93 -2.36
CA ALA A 91 -4.52 -5.89 -3.82
C ALA A 91 -5.20 -7.16 -4.38
N ARG A 92 -4.80 -8.36 -3.91
CA ARG A 92 -5.43 -9.62 -4.32
C ARG A 92 -6.91 -9.67 -3.99
N PHE A 93 -7.30 -9.21 -2.80
CA PHE A 93 -8.69 -9.17 -2.36
C PHE A 93 -9.54 -8.32 -3.30
N PHE A 94 -9.11 -7.09 -3.62
CA PHE A 94 -9.88 -6.19 -4.48
C PHE A 94 -9.94 -6.66 -5.93
N VAL A 95 -8.85 -7.22 -6.48
CA VAL A 95 -8.86 -7.85 -7.81
C VAL A 95 -9.84 -9.02 -7.87
N ARG A 96 -9.86 -9.89 -6.85
CA ARG A 96 -10.82 -11.02 -6.79
C ARG A 96 -12.26 -10.59 -6.55
N ASN A 97 -12.46 -9.50 -5.80
CA ASN A 97 -13.79 -8.97 -5.52
C ASN A 97 -14.51 -8.54 -6.82
N ARG A 98 -13.77 -8.01 -7.81
CA ARG A 98 -14.34 -7.73 -9.15
C ARG A 98 -14.99 -8.96 -9.79
N PHE A 99 -14.38 -10.12 -9.66
CA PHE A 99 -14.90 -11.38 -10.23
C PHE A 99 -15.89 -12.10 -9.30
N GLY A 100 -16.39 -11.43 -8.25
CA GLY A 100 -17.37 -11.97 -7.32
C GLY A 100 -16.79 -12.87 -6.21
N ALA A 101 -15.51 -13.23 -6.27
CA ALA A 101 -14.81 -14.11 -5.33
C ALA A 101 -14.29 -13.36 -4.08
N ALA A 102 -15.20 -12.63 -3.41
CA ALA A 102 -14.90 -11.83 -2.23
C ALA A 102 -14.72 -12.72 -0.99
N ASP A 103 -13.48 -13.11 -0.70
CA ASP A 103 -13.09 -13.77 0.56
C ASP A 103 -12.05 -12.91 1.29
N ILE A 104 -12.37 -12.43 2.49
CA ILE A 104 -11.49 -11.65 3.38
C ILE A 104 -10.17 -12.37 3.63
N ARG A 105 -10.13 -13.71 3.60
CA ARG A 105 -8.88 -14.48 3.74
C ARG A 105 -7.86 -14.14 2.65
N ASN A 106 -8.30 -13.60 1.51
CA ASN A 106 -7.40 -13.14 0.46
C ASN A 106 -6.57 -11.93 0.90
N VAL A 107 -7.01 -11.13 1.87
CA VAL A 107 -6.20 -10.03 2.46
C VAL A 107 -4.90 -10.56 3.07
N PHE A 108 -4.91 -11.80 3.57
CA PHE A 108 -3.74 -12.45 4.14
C PHE A 108 -2.94 -13.29 3.12
N SER A 109 -3.31 -13.24 1.84
CA SER A 109 -2.66 -14.05 0.81
C SER A 109 -1.19 -13.70 0.60
N GLY A 110 -0.78 -12.44 0.83
CA GLY A 110 0.61 -12.02 0.75
C GLY A 110 1.53 -12.66 1.80
N PHE A 111 0.97 -13.24 2.87
CA PHE A 111 1.72 -14.00 3.87
C PHE A 111 1.92 -15.47 3.50
N LYS A 112 1.33 -15.92 2.38
CA LYS A 112 1.44 -17.31 1.91
C LYS A 112 2.65 -17.45 0.98
N ASN A 113 2.52 -18.27 -0.06
CA ASN A 113 3.57 -18.56 -1.03
C ASN A 113 4.20 -17.27 -1.59
N GLY A 114 5.54 -17.22 -1.63
CA GLY A 114 6.29 -16.07 -2.16
C GLY A 114 6.35 -14.87 -1.20
N TRP A 115 6.09 -15.04 0.11
CA TRP A 115 6.21 -13.96 1.09
C TRP A 115 7.56 -13.23 1.02
N ALA A 116 8.68 -13.97 1.03
CA ALA A 116 10.03 -13.37 0.99
C ALA A 116 10.29 -12.59 -0.31
N ASP A 117 9.89 -13.17 -1.45
CA ASP A 117 10.02 -12.55 -2.77
C ASP A 117 9.18 -11.27 -2.88
N GLY A 118 7.94 -11.31 -2.38
CA GLY A 118 7.02 -10.19 -2.34
C GLY A 118 7.51 -9.06 -1.42
N VAL A 119 7.93 -9.39 -0.20
CA VAL A 119 8.51 -8.42 0.76
C VAL A 119 9.77 -7.80 0.20
N GLY A 120 10.71 -8.61 -0.31
CA GLY A 120 11.96 -8.11 -0.90
C GLY A 120 11.70 -7.19 -2.08
N THR A 121 10.77 -7.56 -2.96
CA THR A 121 10.39 -6.71 -4.12
C THR A 121 9.78 -5.40 -3.67
N MET A 122 8.83 -5.43 -2.73
CA MET A 122 8.19 -4.22 -2.20
C MET A 122 9.20 -3.32 -1.48
N PHE A 123 10.09 -3.90 -0.67
CA PHE A 123 11.15 -3.17 0.02
C PHE A 123 12.06 -2.44 -0.96
N VAL A 124 12.63 -3.13 -1.95
CA VAL A 124 13.53 -2.51 -2.93
C VAL A 124 12.80 -1.45 -3.76
N THR A 125 11.53 -1.70 -4.11
CA THR A 125 10.70 -0.73 -4.84
C THR A 125 10.47 0.54 -4.03
N ARG A 126 10.15 0.41 -2.73
CA ARG A 126 9.98 1.55 -1.82
C ARG A 126 11.28 2.28 -1.57
N LEU A 127 12.39 1.56 -1.42
CA LEU A 127 13.72 2.13 -1.28
C LEU A 127 14.07 3.03 -2.47
N PHE A 128 13.83 2.58 -3.71
CA PHE A 128 14.04 3.42 -4.89
C PHE A 128 13.18 4.68 -4.87
N ILE A 129 11.89 4.57 -4.54
CA ILE A 129 11.00 5.74 -4.47
C ILE A 129 11.50 6.75 -3.43
N VAL A 130 11.91 6.27 -2.25
CA VAL A 130 12.43 7.11 -1.16
C VAL A 130 13.73 7.79 -1.56
N LEU A 131 14.68 7.06 -2.16
CA LEU A 131 15.94 7.63 -2.66
C LEU A 131 15.70 8.71 -3.72
N TRP A 132 14.78 8.48 -4.66
CA TRP A 132 14.41 9.49 -5.65
C TRP A 132 13.74 10.71 -5.01
N THR A 133 12.89 10.49 -4.01
CA THR A 133 12.20 11.58 -3.28
C THR A 133 13.18 12.43 -2.48
N PHE A 134 14.18 11.80 -1.85
CA PHE A 134 15.25 12.49 -1.13
C PHE A 134 16.14 13.30 -2.07
N LEU A 135 16.41 12.80 -3.28
CA LEU A 135 17.14 13.56 -4.28
C LEU A 135 16.32 14.77 -4.74
N LEU A 136 15.06 14.55 -5.13
CA LEU A 136 14.12 15.57 -5.59
C LEU A 136 12.67 15.07 -5.42
N ILE A 137 11.78 15.95 -4.94
CA ILE A 137 10.37 15.58 -4.67
C ILE A 137 9.62 15.13 -5.94
N ILE A 138 9.78 15.88 -7.04
CA ILE A 138 9.07 15.62 -8.31
C ILE A 138 9.38 14.22 -8.90
N PRO A 139 10.65 13.80 -9.09
CA PRO A 139 10.93 12.46 -9.58
C PRO A 139 10.51 11.36 -8.59
N GLY A 140 10.48 11.64 -7.29
CA GLY A 140 9.86 10.75 -6.29
C GLY A 140 8.39 10.45 -6.60
N ILE A 141 7.60 11.47 -6.93
CA ILE A 141 6.19 11.33 -7.35
C ILE A 141 6.09 10.55 -8.67
N VAL A 142 6.94 10.85 -9.66
CA VAL A 142 6.94 10.11 -10.94
C VAL A 142 7.23 8.63 -10.71
N LYS A 143 8.18 8.29 -9.83
CA LYS A 143 8.52 6.90 -9.50
C LYS A 143 7.45 6.19 -8.68
N SER A 144 6.73 6.88 -7.80
CA SER A 144 5.60 6.29 -7.09
C SER A 144 4.45 5.95 -8.04
N LEU A 145 4.20 6.78 -9.06
CA LEU A 145 3.24 6.49 -10.13
C LEU A 145 3.72 5.35 -11.04
N GLU A 146 5.01 5.27 -11.34
CA GLU A 146 5.59 4.19 -12.17
C GLU A 146 5.42 2.81 -11.51
N TYR A 147 5.55 2.73 -10.18
CA TYR A 147 5.52 1.47 -9.43
C TYR A 147 4.22 1.19 -8.68
N CYS A 148 3.15 1.96 -8.93
CA CYS A 148 1.87 1.79 -8.23
C CYS A 148 1.18 0.45 -8.51
N MET A 149 1.54 -0.26 -9.60
CA MET A 149 0.96 -1.55 -9.99
C MET A 149 1.74 -2.76 -9.47
N VAL A 150 2.95 -2.57 -8.93
CA VAL A 150 3.79 -3.64 -8.36
C VAL A 150 3.06 -4.52 -7.33
N PRO A 151 2.34 -4.00 -6.31
CA PRO A 151 1.65 -4.87 -5.35
C PRO A 151 0.57 -5.74 -6.01
N TYR A 152 -0.08 -5.24 -7.06
CA TYR A 152 -1.10 -6.00 -7.82
C TYR A 152 -0.47 -7.10 -8.67
N ILE A 153 0.66 -6.82 -9.32
CA ILE A 153 1.43 -7.82 -10.09
C ILE A 153 1.90 -8.95 -9.18
N LEU A 154 2.47 -8.62 -8.02
CA LEU A 154 2.90 -9.61 -7.02
C LEU A 154 1.72 -10.36 -6.40
N SER A 155 0.53 -9.74 -6.35
CA SER A 155 -0.67 -10.40 -5.88
C SER A 155 -1.14 -11.50 -6.83
N ASP A 156 -0.85 -11.35 -8.12
CA ASP A 156 -1.17 -12.31 -9.18
C ASP A 156 -0.07 -13.40 -9.27
N ASN A 157 1.21 -13.00 -9.29
CA ASN A 157 2.36 -13.91 -9.25
C ASN A 157 3.39 -13.51 -8.17
N PRO A 158 3.34 -14.14 -6.97
CA PRO A 158 4.25 -13.84 -5.87
C PRO A 158 5.73 -14.18 -6.14
N HIS A 159 6.00 -15.11 -7.06
CA HIS A 159 7.36 -15.57 -7.37
C HIS A 159 8.01 -14.80 -8.53
N LEU A 160 7.31 -13.79 -9.07
CA LEU A 160 7.87 -12.96 -10.14
C LEU A 160 9.09 -12.19 -9.62
N PRO A 161 10.25 -12.23 -10.31
CA PRO A 161 11.42 -11.47 -9.90
C PRO A 161 11.10 -9.98 -9.77
N GLY A 162 11.52 -9.37 -8.66
CA GLY A 162 11.13 -7.98 -8.37
C GLY A 162 11.57 -6.94 -9.40
N GLY A 163 12.68 -7.19 -10.10
CA GLY A 163 13.10 -6.38 -11.25
C GLY A 163 12.07 -6.42 -12.38
N ARG A 164 11.57 -7.63 -12.71
CA ARG A 164 10.57 -7.85 -13.74
C ARG A 164 9.21 -7.26 -13.35
N ALA A 165 8.79 -7.41 -12.08
CA ALA A 165 7.56 -6.79 -11.58
C ALA A 165 7.57 -5.26 -11.74
N ARG A 166 8.70 -4.60 -11.44
CA ARG A 166 8.87 -3.16 -11.66
C ARG A 166 8.88 -2.77 -13.12
N GLU A 167 9.52 -3.57 -13.98
CA GLU A 167 9.55 -3.34 -15.43
C GLU A 167 8.14 -3.40 -16.03
N ILE A 168 7.37 -4.43 -15.68
CA ILE A 168 5.97 -4.56 -16.12
C ILE A 168 5.14 -3.38 -15.59
N SER A 169 5.28 -3.00 -14.32
CA SER A 169 4.58 -1.82 -13.78
C SER A 169 4.95 -0.53 -14.52
N ARG A 170 6.22 -0.34 -14.87
CA ARG A 170 6.70 0.80 -15.67
C ARG A 170 6.06 0.80 -17.05
N ALA A 171 6.05 -0.34 -17.74
CA ALA A 171 5.44 -0.48 -19.07
C ALA A 171 3.93 -0.25 -19.03
N MET A 172 3.24 -0.78 -18.02
CA MET A 172 1.80 -0.58 -17.80
C MET A 172 1.45 0.91 -17.62
N THR A 173 2.30 1.67 -16.94
CA THR A 173 2.05 3.08 -16.59
C THR A 173 2.68 4.08 -17.57
N GLU A 174 3.40 3.61 -18.57
CA GLU A 174 3.98 4.44 -19.62
C GLU A 174 2.88 5.14 -20.44
N GLY A 175 3.08 6.43 -20.72
CA GLY A 175 2.08 7.29 -21.36
C GLY A 175 0.84 7.64 -20.52
N GLU A 176 0.63 7.01 -19.35
CA GLU A 176 -0.59 7.19 -18.53
C GLU A 176 -0.32 7.83 -17.15
N LYS A 177 0.94 8.14 -16.81
CA LYS A 177 1.30 8.67 -15.48
C LYS A 177 0.50 9.92 -15.10
N GLY A 178 0.29 10.84 -16.04
CA GLY A 178 -0.54 12.03 -15.83
C GLY A 178 -2.01 11.68 -15.55
N SER A 179 -2.58 10.74 -16.31
CA SER A 179 -3.94 10.22 -16.10
C SER A 179 -4.09 9.59 -14.71
N ILE A 180 -3.10 8.78 -14.29
CA ILE A 180 -3.06 8.13 -12.97
C ILE A 180 -2.92 9.18 -11.86
N PHE A 181 -2.08 10.20 -12.05
CA PHE A 181 -1.93 11.30 -11.10
C PHE A 181 -3.23 12.06 -10.88
N VAL A 182 -3.91 12.48 -11.95
CA VAL A 182 -5.19 13.18 -11.84
C VAL A 182 -6.28 12.25 -11.27
N PHE A 183 -6.20 10.96 -11.56
CA PHE A 183 -7.06 9.96 -10.93
C PHE A 183 -6.83 9.87 -9.41
N MET A 184 -5.59 9.84 -8.93
CA MET A 184 -5.28 9.93 -7.50
C MET A 184 -5.79 11.24 -6.88
N LEU A 185 -5.58 12.38 -7.55
CA LEU A 185 -6.05 13.68 -7.08
C LEU A 185 -7.58 13.72 -6.89
N SER A 186 -8.32 12.98 -7.72
CA SER A 186 -9.78 12.89 -7.60
C SER A 186 -10.25 12.18 -6.32
N PHE A 187 -9.37 11.46 -5.63
CA PHE A 187 -9.61 10.88 -4.30
C PHE A 187 -8.93 11.68 -3.19
N ALA A 188 -7.81 12.36 -3.48
CA ALA A 188 -7.07 13.16 -2.52
C ALA A 188 -7.94 14.19 -1.77
N GLY A 189 -8.92 14.79 -2.45
CA GLY A 189 -9.86 15.72 -1.81
C GLY A 189 -10.62 15.13 -0.61
N TRP A 190 -11.01 13.85 -0.67
CA TRP A 190 -11.69 13.17 0.43
C TRP A 190 -10.76 12.90 1.61
N PHE A 191 -9.51 12.51 1.33
CA PHE A 191 -8.49 12.32 2.36
C PHE A 191 -8.08 13.64 3.02
N ILE A 192 -7.97 14.72 2.24
CA ILE A 192 -7.71 16.07 2.74
C ILE A 192 -8.88 16.54 3.62
N LEU A 193 -10.12 16.28 3.21
CA LEU A 193 -11.29 16.64 4.02
C LEU A 193 -11.29 15.91 5.36
N ALA A 194 -11.04 14.59 5.36
CA ALA A 194 -10.92 13.81 6.58
C ALA A 194 -9.79 14.33 7.49
N ALA A 195 -8.63 14.65 6.91
CA ALA A 195 -7.50 15.23 7.64
C ALA A 195 -7.82 16.61 8.24
N LEU A 196 -8.49 17.49 7.48
CA LEU A 196 -8.86 18.83 7.92
C LEU A 196 -9.88 18.79 9.06
N THR A 197 -10.92 17.99 8.94
CA THR A 197 -11.92 17.80 9.99
C THR A 197 -11.26 17.29 11.28
N GLY A 198 -10.36 16.31 11.17
CA GLY A 198 -9.58 15.85 12.30
C GLY A 198 -8.68 16.92 12.92
N ALA A 199 -7.94 17.66 12.09
CA ALA A 199 -7.02 18.70 12.54
C ALA A 199 -7.74 19.81 13.32
N ILE A 200 -8.94 20.21 12.88
CA ILE A 200 -9.78 21.18 13.61
C ILE A 200 -10.12 20.66 15.01
N VAL A 201 -10.57 19.41 15.12
CA VAL A 201 -10.92 18.80 16.41
C VAL A 201 -9.69 18.61 17.31
N VAL A 202 -8.54 18.23 16.75
CA VAL A 202 -7.26 18.16 17.48
C VAL A 202 -6.88 19.54 18.03
N SER A 203 -7.04 20.60 17.24
CA SER A 203 -6.72 21.96 17.66
C SER A 203 -7.63 22.48 18.79
N ALA A 204 -8.87 21.98 18.86
CA ALA A 204 -9.82 22.27 19.93
C ALA A 204 -9.57 21.47 21.23
N GLY A 205 -8.43 20.77 21.35
CA GLY A 205 -8.06 19.96 22.52
C GLY A 205 -8.52 18.50 22.45
N GLY A 206 -9.31 18.13 21.43
CA GLY A 206 -9.81 16.78 21.24
C GLY A 206 -8.83 15.87 20.49
N LYS A 207 -7.58 15.72 20.95
CA LYS A 207 -6.53 14.95 20.23
C LYS A 207 -6.99 13.55 19.82
N THR A 208 -7.52 12.77 20.78
CA THR A 208 -7.98 11.40 20.55
C THR A 208 -9.18 11.34 19.59
N VAL A 209 -10.16 12.21 19.79
CA VAL A 209 -11.37 12.27 18.95
C VAL A 209 -11.02 12.69 17.53
N GLY A 210 -10.15 13.68 17.38
CA GLY A 210 -9.65 14.14 16.09
C GLY A 210 -8.93 13.03 15.33
N SER A 211 -8.05 12.26 15.99
CA SER A 211 -7.41 11.09 15.37
C SER A 211 -8.43 10.04 14.91
N ILE A 212 -9.43 9.71 15.75
CA ILE A 212 -10.48 8.74 15.39
C ILE A 212 -11.25 9.19 14.15
N LEU A 213 -11.59 10.48 14.05
CA LEU A 213 -12.31 11.03 12.90
C LEU A 213 -11.50 10.93 11.60
N ILE A 214 -10.19 11.18 11.66
CA ILE A 214 -9.31 11.00 10.48
C ILE A 214 -9.34 9.54 10.04
N TYR A 215 -9.15 8.61 10.97
CA TYR A 215 -9.13 7.18 10.64
C TYR A 215 -10.47 6.71 10.09
N ALA A 216 -11.59 7.11 10.70
CA ALA A 216 -12.91 6.78 10.21
C ALA A 216 -13.14 7.34 8.79
N GLY A 217 -12.84 8.62 8.57
CA GLY A 217 -12.98 9.27 7.27
C GLY A 217 -12.16 8.56 6.17
N CYS A 218 -10.89 8.28 6.44
CA CYS A 218 -10.03 7.52 5.53
C CYS A 218 -10.56 6.11 5.28
N LEU A 219 -11.08 5.43 6.32
CA LEU A 219 -11.60 4.07 6.23
C LEU A 219 -12.84 3.98 5.33
N PHE A 220 -13.76 4.96 5.35
CA PHE A 220 -14.93 4.96 4.46
C PHE A 220 -14.58 5.19 3.00
N VAL A 221 -13.49 5.92 2.72
CA VAL A 221 -13.01 6.16 1.36
C VAL A 221 -12.21 4.97 0.82
N ALA A 222 -11.50 4.24 1.70
CA ALA A 222 -10.55 3.19 1.33
C ALA A 222 -11.15 2.09 0.42
N PRO A 223 -12.33 1.49 0.69
CA PRO A 223 -12.87 0.44 -0.17
C PRO A 223 -13.09 0.90 -1.61
N TYR A 224 -13.60 2.12 -1.78
CA TYR A 224 -13.85 2.69 -3.11
C TYR A 224 -12.54 3.05 -3.82
N PHE A 225 -11.55 3.57 -3.09
CA PHE A 225 -10.22 3.86 -3.61
C PHE A 225 -9.50 2.58 -4.07
N GLU A 226 -9.43 1.56 -3.23
CA GLU A 226 -8.75 0.29 -3.53
C GLU A 226 -9.45 -0.48 -4.66
N ALA A 227 -10.79 -0.54 -4.67
CA ALA A 227 -11.53 -1.13 -5.79
C ALA A 227 -11.27 -0.39 -7.11
N SER A 228 -11.15 0.94 -7.07
CA SER A 228 -10.86 1.76 -8.24
C SER A 228 -9.45 1.52 -8.78
N PHE A 229 -8.45 1.29 -7.90
CA PHE A 229 -7.11 0.90 -8.32
C PHE A 229 -7.04 -0.53 -8.83
N ALA A 230 -7.81 -1.47 -8.27
CA ALA A 230 -7.91 -2.82 -8.79
C ALA A 230 -8.51 -2.85 -10.20
N GLU A 231 -9.57 -2.07 -10.48
CA GLU A 231 -10.12 -1.93 -11.84
C GLU A 231 -9.09 -1.33 -12.81
N LEU A 232 -8.35 -0.30 -12.38
CA LEU A 232 -7.29 0.30 -13.18
C LEU A 232 -6.20 -0.74 -13.49
N TYR A 233 -5.79 -1.52 -12.49
CA TYR A 233 -4.83 -2.61 -12.67
C TYR A 233 -5.31 -3.63 -13.69
N ILE A 234 -6.54 -4.13 -13.57
CA ILE A 234 -7.12 -5.10 -14.52
C ILE A 234 -7.06 -4.56 -15.95
N PHE A 235 -7.48 -3.30 -16.16
CA PHE A 235 -7.41 -2.66 -17.47
C PHE A 235 -5.98 -2.56 -18.01
N LEU A 236 -5.03 -2.10 -17.19
CA LEU A 236 -3.63 -1.92 -17.58
C LEU A 236 -2.95 -3.27 -17.85
N ARG A 237 -3.29 -4.29 -17.08
CA ARG A 237 -2.84 -5.67 -17.24
C ARG A 237 -3.28 -6.25 -18.58
N ASP A 238 -4.57 -6.16 -18.89
CA ASP A 238 -5.12 -6.67 -20.14
C ASP A 238 -4.56 -5.92 -21.36
N ARG A 239 -4.23 -4.63 -21.21
CA ARG A 239 -3.50 -3.86 -22.22
C ARG A 239 -2.05 -4.34 -22.37
N ALA A 240 -1.34 -4.55 -21.28
CA ALA A 240 0.05 -5.02 -21.30
C ALA A 240 0.17 -6.39 -21.97
N ILE A 241 -0.77 -7.30 -21.71
CA ILE A 241 -0.83 -8.61 -22.35
C ILE A 241 -1.07 -8.46 -23.86
N ARG A 242 -2.07 -7.66 -24.27
CA ARG A 242 -2.36 -7.44 -25.70
C ARG A 242 -1.20 -6.81 -26.48
N ASN A 243 -0.39 -6.00 -25.82
CA ASN A 243 0.77 -5.34 -26.41
C ASN A 243 2.06 -6.15 -26.27
N ASN A 244 2.00 -7.41 -25.82
CA ASN A 244 3.17 -8.29 -25.59
C ASN A 244 4.22 -7.70 -24.62
N MET A 245 3.80 -6.84 -23.69
CA MET A 245 4.67 -6.27 -22.66
C MET A 245 4.87 -7.24 -21.48
N ALA A 246 3.87 -8.07 -21.22
CA ALA A 246 3.87 -9.12 -20.22
C ALA A 246 3.12 -10.34 -20.76
N SER A 247 3.61 -11.53 -20.45
CA SER A 247 2.92 -12.77 -20.78
C SER A 247 1.84 -13.11 -19.72
N PRO A 248 0.75 -13.79 -20.10
CA PRO A 248 -0.22 -14.29 -19.13
C PRO A 248 0.39 -15.22 -18.07
N TYR A 249 1.45 -15.95 -18.41
CA TYR A 249 2.18 -16.81 -17.49
C TYR A 249 2.92 -16.03 -16.40
N GLU A 250 3.62 -14.94 -16.76
CA GLU A 250 4.30 -14.07 -15.80
C GLU A 250 3.33 -13.48 -14.76
N LEU A 251 2.06 -13.36 -15.12
CA LEU A 251 1.00 -12.84 -14.27
C LEU A 251 0.14 -13.94 -13.64
N GLY A 252 0.57 -15.21 -13.69
CA GLY A 252 -0.16 -16.31 -13.06
C GLY A 252 -1.57 -16.55 -13.61
N LEU A 253 -1.86 -16.08 -14.83
CA LEU A 253 -3.18 -16.20 -15.49
C LEU A 253 -3.29 -17.43 -16.39
N ALA A 254 -2.17 -18.06 -16.75
CA ALA A 254 -2.12 -19.27 -17.58
C ALA A 254 -1.15 -20.29 -16.98
N ALA A 255 -1.44 -21.58 -17.18
CA ALA A 255 -0.51 -22.66 -16.84
C ALA A 255 0.72 -22.61 -17.76
N ASP A 256 1.87 -23.00 -17.23
CA ASP A 256 3.15 -23.01 -17.94
C ASP A 256 3.05 -23.82 -19.24
N SER A 257 3.24 -23.17 -20.39
CA SER A 257 3.18 -23.85 -21.68
C SER A 257 4.37 -24.81 -21.89
N GLN A 258 5.40 -24.71 -21.06
CA GLN A 258 6.58 -25.58 -21.14
C GLN A 258 6.36 -27.00 -20.58
N ASN A 259 5.26 -27.26 -19.86
CA ASN A 259 4.96 -28.60 -19.33
C ASN A 259 4.05 -29.46 -20.23
N PHE A 260 3.58 -28.94 -21.37
CA PHE A 260 2.72 -29.68 -22.30
C PHE A 260 3.46 -30.41 -23.43
N SER A 261 4.77 -30.20 -23.60
CA SER A 261 5.58 -30.89 -24.62
C SER A 261 6.27 -32.18 -24.14
N GLY A 262 6.09 -32.58 -22.87
CA GLY A 262 6.72 -33.77 -22.29
C GLY A 262 5.82 -35.01 -22.13
N GLY A 263 4.56 -34.95 -22.58
CA GLY A 263 3.53 -35.97 -22.31
C GLY A 263 2.86 -36.55 -23.55
N ALA A 264 3.60 -36.75 -24.63
CA ALA A 264 3.14 -37.51 -25.79
C ALA A 264 4.32 -38.26 -26.42
N VAL A 265 4.70 -39.36 -25.78
CA VAL A 265 5.41 -40.50 -26.41
C VAL A 265 4.78 -41.77 -25.87
#